data_AF-A0A0F7N8X5-F1
#
_entry.id   AF-A0A0F7N8X5-F1
#
_cell.length_a   1.000
_cell.length_b   1.000
_cell.length_c   1.000
_cell.angle_alpha   90.00
_cell.angle_beta   90.00
_cell.angle_gamma   90.00
#
_symmetry.space_group_name_H-M   'P 1'
#
loop_
_entity.id
_entity.type
_entity.pdbx_description
1 polymer ?
#
loop_
_entity_poly.entity_id
_entity_poly.type
_entity_poly.pdbx_seq_one_letter_code
_entity_poly.pdbx_strand_id
1 'polypeptide(L)'
;MLTMAPETFFVQMGYQFYGTGQWGGQDPRCGAYLPVIHALRDSLTLLHVQDYNSGPIMGLDNQYHTMGGADFHIAMTDMLLTGFPVAGNAERFFPALRPDQVAIGMPASTQAGNGHVPTAEVNKTLDCLTKGSNCGSYKTHGTWPGMRGLMTWSINWDRYNNWEFSRNFDAYWP
;
A
#
# COMPACT_ATOMS: atom_id res chain seq x y z
N MET A 1 -15.66 -1.39 -14.39
CA MET A 1 -14.66 -0.91 -13.41
C MET A 1 -14.32 -2.07 -12.49
N LEU A 2 -13.04 -2.38 -12.31
CA LEU A 2 -12.56 -3.46 -11.43
C LEU A 2 -11.61 -2.89 -10.39
N THR A 3 -11.96 -3.01 -9.11
CA THR A 3 -11.10 -2.59 -8.00
C THR A 3 -10.90 -3.70 -6.98
N MET A 4 -9.82 -3.62 -6.20
CA MET A 4 -9.44 -4.64 -5.22
C MET A 4 -8.91 -3.98 -3.94
N ALA A 5 -9.30 -4.51 -2.78
CA ALA A 5 -8.84 -4.07 -1.46
C ALA A 5 -8.29 -5.22 -0.59
N PRO A 6 -7.25 -5.95 -1.02
CA PRO A 6 -6.61 -6.95 -0.16
C PRO A 6 -5.85 -6.27 0.99
N GLU A 7 -5.66 -6.99 2.10
CA GLU A 7 -4.72 -6.60 3.16
C GLU A 7 -3.28 -6.87 2.73
N THR A 8 -2.31 -6.16 3.32
CA THR A 8 -0.88 -6.31 2.98
C THR A 8 -0.36 -7.74 3.15
N PHE A 9 -0.95 -8.50 4.07
CA PHE A 9 -0.64 -9.91 4.30
C PHE A 9 -0.83 -10.80 3.05
N PHE A 10 -1.80 -10.46 2.20
CA PHE A 10 -2.05 -11.22 0.96
C PHE A 10 -1.28 -10.68 -0.25
N VAL A 11 -0.53 -9.58 -0.09
CA VAL A 11 0.17 -8.88 -1.17
C VAL A 11 1.64 -8.68 -0.83
N GLN A 12 2.00 -7.63 -0.07
CA GLN A 12 3.39 -7.26 0.22
C GLN A 12 4.13 -8.29 1.07
N MET A 13 3.44 -9.02 1.98
CA MET A 13 4.05 -10.15 2.70
C MET A 13 4.62 -11.22 1.74
N GLY A 14 4.07 -11.27 0.52
CA GLY A 14 4.56 -12.03 -0.62
C GLY A 14 6.04 -11.84 -0.93
N TYR A 15 6.63 -10.70 -0.55
CA TYR A 15 8.07 -10.44 -0.70
C TYR A 15 8.92 -11.40 0.16
N GLN A 16 8.48 -11.68 1.39
CA GLN A 16 9.18 -12.60 2.30
C GLN A 16 8.66 -14.04 2.20
N PHE A 17 7.34 -14.20 2.12
CA PHE A 17 6.67 -15.49 2.29
C PHE A 17 5.60 -15.68 1.22
N TYR A 18 5.53 -16.88 0.63
CA TYR A 18 4.54 -17.19 -0.40
C TYR A 18 4.01 -18.61 -0.24
N GLY A 19 2.72 -18.72 0.03
CA GLY A 19 2.09 -19.99 0.36
C GLY A 19 2.72 -20.63 1.60
N THR A 20 2.74 -21.96 1.66
CA THR A 20 3.33 -22.71 2.78
C THR A 20 4.86 -22.62 2.85
N GLY A 21 5.49 -21.98 1.86
CA GLY A 21 6.95 -21.97 1.68
C GLY A 21 7.50 -23.33 1.27
N GLN A 22 8.80 -23.39 0.96
CA GLN A 22 9.49 -24.62 0.55
C GLN A 22 9.40 -25.73 1.60
N TRP A 23 9.35 -25.36 2.88
CA TRP A 23 9.41 -26.28 4.03
C TRP A 23 8.08 -26.46 4.77
N GLY A 24 6.99 -25.87 4.28
CA GLY A 24 5.66 -26.06 4.85
C GLY A 24 5.34 -25.29 6.13
N GLY A 25 6.26 -24.46 6.64
CA GLY A 25 6.13 -23.76 7.93
C GLY A 25 5.52 -22.36 7.87
N GLN A 26 5.26 -21.82 6.68
CA GLN A 26 4.69 -20.48 6.49
C GLN A 26 3.16 -20.54 6.42
N ASP A 27 2.47 -19.45 6.75
CA ASP A 27 1.02 -19.37 6.59
C ASP A 27 0.66 -19.47 5.09
N PRO A 28 -0.20 -20.42 4.68
CA PRO A 28 -0.51 -20.68 3.27
C PRO A 28 -1.15 -19.50 2.54
N ARG A 29 -1.61 -18.47 3.26
CA ARG A 29 -2.29 -17.30 2.70
C ARG A 29 -1.33 -16.16 2.36
N CYS A 30 -0.07 -16.21 2.81
CA CYS A 30 0.92 -15.17 2.51
C CYS A 30 1.06 -14.98 1.00
N GLY A 31 0.86 -13.75 0.52
CA GLY A 31 0.96 -13.41 -0.91
C GLY A 31 -0.13 -14.03 -1.80
N ALA A 32 -1.19 -14.62 -1.23
CA ALA A 32 -2.19 -15.36 -2.00
C ALA A 32 -2.99 -14.50 -3.02
N TYR A 33 -2.98 -13.17 -2.88
CA TYR A 33 -3.64 -12.26 -3.82
C TYR A 33 -2.77 -11.88 -5.03
N LEU A 34 -1.45 -12.11 -4.96
CA LEU A 34 -0.53 -11.82 -6.07
C LEU A 34 -0.93 -12.48 -7.39
N PRO A 35 -1.28 -13.79 -7.47
CA PRO A 35 -1.73 -14.38 -8.72
C PRO A 35 -3.03 -13.77 -9.25
N VAL A 36 -3.94 -13.34 -8.37
CA VAL A 36 -5.20 -12.68 -8.75
C VAL A 36 -4.92 -11.31 -9.37
N ILE A 37 -4.07 -10.50 -8.72
CA ILE A 37 -3.66 -9.20 -9.26
C ILE A 37 -2.94 -9.39 -10.59
N HIS A 38 -2.00 -10.34 -10.67
CA HIS A 38 -1.23 -10.59 -11.88
C HIS A 38 -2.12 -10.99 -13.05
N ALA A 39 -3.04 -11.94 -12.85
CA ALA A 39 -3.93 -12.43 -13.91
C ALA A 39 -4.91 -11.36 -14.41
N LEU A 40 -5.29 -10.41 -13.55
CA LEU A 40 -6.28 -9.38 -13.86
C LEU A 40 -5.66 -7.99 -14.12
N ARG A 41 -4.33 -7.87 -14.12
CA ARG A 41 -3.63 -6.57 -14.17
C ARG A 41 -3.99 -5.71 -15.38
N ASP A 42 -4.36 -6.31 -16.50
CA ASP A 42 -4.75 -5.55 -17.70
C ASP A 42 -6.18 -4.98 -17.58
N SER A 43 -7.04 -5.64 -16.81
CA SER A 43 -8.42 -5.20 -16.54
C SER A 43 -8.55 -4.37 -15.25
N LEU A 44 -7.54 -4.44 -14.37
CA LEU A 44 -7.54 -3.77 -13.07
C LEU A 44 -7.59 -2.25 -13.26
N THR A 45 -8.67 -1.65 -12.73
CA THR A 45 -8.81 -0.18 -12.71
C THR A 45 -8.07 0.44 -11.54
N LEU A 46 -8.17 -0.18 -10.35
CA LEU A 46 -7.53 0.35 -9.14
C LEU A 46 -7.30 -0.75 -8.09
N LEU A 47 -6.07 -0.87 -7.61
CA LEU A 47 -5.70 -1.62 -6.42
C LEU A 47 -5.42 -0.62 -5.30
N HIS A 48 -6.14 -0.77 -4.20
CA HIS A 48 -5.94 -0.02 -2.98
C HIS A 48 -5.78 -0.99 -1.82
N VAL A 49 -4.54 -1.41 -1.59
CA VAL A 49 -4.20 -2.30 -0.48
C VAL A 49 -4.56 -1.61 0.84
N GLN A 50 -5.10 -2.39 1.78
CA GLN A 50 -5.43 -1.90 3.11
C GLN A 50 -4.15 -1.76 3.94
N ASP A 51 -3.59 -0.55 4.00
CA ASP A 51 -2.40 -0.24 4.80
C ASP A 51 -2.79 0.05 6.27
N TYR A 52 -3.68 -0.77 6.81
CA TYR A 52 -4.22 -0.66 8.16
C TYR A 52 -4.57 -2.04 8.72
N ASN A 53 -4.72 -2.13 10.04
CA ASN A 53 -4.88 -3.41 10.75
C ASN A 53 -3.79 -4.45 10.39
N SER A 54 -2.60 -3.97 10.02
CA SER A 54 -1.49 -4.75 9.51
C SER A 54 -0.42 -4.98 10.58
N GLY A 55 0.28 -6.12 10.49
CA GLY A 55 1.54 -6.32 11.19
C GLY A 55 2.70 -5.60 10.50
N PRO A 56 3.94 -5.76 11.03
CA PRO A 56 5.13 -5.31 10.32
C PRO A 56 5.25 -5.99 8.95
N ILE A 57 5.64 -5.25 7.92
CA ILE A 57 5.93 -5.77 6.58
C ILE A 57 7.34 -5.36 6.18
N MET A 58 8.09 -6.28 5.58
CA MET A 58 9.41 -6.00 5.04
C MET A 58 9.31 -5.20 3.73
N GLY A 59 9.93 -4.02 3.69
CA GLY A 59 10.04 -3.19 2.50
C GLY A 59 11.14 -3.67 1.55
N LEU A 60 11.22 -3.03 0.38
CA LEU A 60 12.26 -3.30 -0.63
C LEU A 60 13.69 -2.96 -0.17
N ASP A 61 13.82 -2.14 0.88
CA ASP A 61 15.07 -1.84 1.57
C ASP A 61 15.51 -2.93 2.56
N ASN A 62 14.76 -4.04 2.64
CA ASN A 62 14.94 -5.12 3.59
C ASN A 62 14.89 -4.67 5.05
N GLN A 63 14.08 -3.65 5.36
CA GLN A 63 13.72 -3.27 6.72
C GLN A 63 12.23 -3.53 7.00
N TYR A 64 11.91 -3.83 8.26
CA TYR A 64 10.51 -3.94 8.68
C TYR A 64 9.92 -2.54 8.88
N HIS A 65 8.80 -2.28 8.21
CA HIS A 65 7.99 -1.09 8.41
C HIS A 65 6.74 -1.42 9.19
N THR A 66 6.34 -0.52 10.09
CA THR A 66 5.15 -0.66 10.92
C THR A 66 4.22 0.53 10.73
N MET A 67 2.92 0.29 10.77
CA MET A 67 1.91 1.37 10.73
C MET A 67 2.14 2.42 11.82
N GLY A 68 1.64 3.64 11.58
CA GLY A 68 1.69 4.75 12.54
C GLY A 68 2.40 6.02 12.03
N GLY A 69 2.87 6.03 10.78
CA GLY A 69 3.43 7.20 10.12
C GLY A 69 3.55 6.98 8.61
N ALA A 70 4.01 8.00 7.89
CA ALA A 70 4.09 7.99 6.42
C ALA A 70 4.96 6.86 5.86
N ASP A 71 6.05 6.52 6.57
CA ASP A 71 7.08 5.56 6.12
C ASP A 71 6.50 4.19 5.72
N PHE A 72 5.52 3.69 6.48
CA PHE A 72 4.81 2.44 6.14
C PHE A 72 4.07 2.53 4.82
N HIS A 73 3.25 3.58 4.63
CA HIS A 73 2.48 3.77 3.41
C HIS A 73 3.37 3.97 2.19
N ILE A 74 4.48 4.70 2.36
CA ILE A 74 5.47 4.91 1.30
C ILE A 74 6.07 3.55 0.90
N ALA A 75 6.58 2.77 1.85
CA ALA A 75 7.20 1.48 1.57
C ALA A 75 6.23 0.48 0.93
N MET A 76 5.00 0.36 1.45
CA MET A 76 4.00 -0.57 0.93
C MET A 76 3.55 -0.24 -0.49
N THR A 77 3.44 1.05 -0.80
CA THR A 77 3.05 1.51 -2.14
C THR A 77 4.21 1.38 -3.13
N ASP A 78 5.43 1.72 -2.72
CA ASP A 78 6.62 1.62 -3.58
C ASP A 78 6.87 0.17 -4.05
N MET A 79 6.54 -0.83 -3.22
CA MET A 79 6.56 -2.25 -3.61
C MET A 79 5.68 -2.54 -4.83
N LEU A 80 4.47 -1.98 -4.89
CA LEU A 80 3.55 -2.21 -6.01
C LEU A 80 3.97 -1.45 -7.28
N LEU A 81 4.59 -0.29 -7.11
CA LEU A 81 5.02 0.59 -8.19
C LEU A 81 6.39 0.19 -8.78
N THR A 82 7.20 -0.52 -8.00
CA THR A 82 8.52 -1.03 -8.41
C THR A 82 8.45 -2.49 -8.85
N GLY A 83 7.56 -3.27 -8.25
CA GLY A 83 7.61 -4.74 -8.33
C GLY A 83 8.67 -5.31 -7.39
N PHE A 84 8.61 -6.63 -7.17
CA PHE A 84 9.49 -7.30 -6.20
C PHE A 84 9.64 -8.81 -6.46
N PRO A 85 10.76 -9.43 -6.03
CA PRO A 85 10.91 -10.87 -6.04
C PRO A 85 9.99 -11.52 -4.99
N VAL A 86 9.19 -12.49 -5.40
CA VAL A 86 8.28 -13.22 -4.51
C VAL A 86 9.08 -14.23 -3.69
N ALA A 87 8.90 -14.19 -2.37
CA ALA A 87 9.62 -15.00 -1.39
C ALA A 87 11.15 -14.96 -1.59
N GLY A 88 11.70 -13.78 -1.91
CA GLY A 88 13.13 -13.57 -2.19
C GLY A 88 13.66 -14.28 -3.43
N ASN A 89 12.80 -14.87 -4.27
CA ASN A 89 13.21 -15.57 -5.48
C ASN A 89 13.14 -14.63 -6.71
N ALA A 90 14.31 -14.25 -7.23
CA ALA A 90 14.43 -13.36 -8.40
C ALA A 90 13.83 -13.95 -9.69
N GLU A 91 13.73 -15.27 -9.81
CA GLU A 91 13.07 -15.93 -10.95
C GLU A 91 11.54 -15.82 -10.90
N ARG A 92 10.98 -15.46 -9.74
CA ARG A 92 9.55 -15.27 -9.51
C ARG A 92 9.27 -13.83 -9.16
N PHE A 93 9.35 -12.96 -10.15
CA PHE A 93 9.17 -11.52 -9.96
C PHE A 93 7.69 -11.12 -10.11
N PHE A 94 7.14 -10.42 -9.11
CA PHE A 94 5.87 -9.73 -9.24
C PHE A 94 6.12 -8.38 -9.93
N PRO A 95 5.63 -8.18 -11.17
CA PRO A 95 5.93 -6.97 -11.93
C PRO A 95 5.23 -5.74 -11.34
N ALA A 96 5.85 -4.58 -11.51
CA ALA A 96 5.24 -3.29 -11.21
C ALA A 96 3.84 -3.15 -11.83
N LEU A 97 2.93 -2.50 -11.11
CA LEU A 97 1.69 -1.98 -11.66
C LEU A 97 1.92 -0.59 -12.24
N ARG A 98 1.06 -0.19 -13.18
CA ARG A 98 1.09 1.20 -13.65
C ARG A 98 0.68 2.12 -12.48
N PRO A 99 1.29 3.31 -12.33
CA PRO A 99 0.90 4.24 -11.27
C PRO A 99 -0.60 4.53 -11.23
N ASP A 100 -1.25 4.64 -12.40
CA ASP A 100 -2.69 4.92 -12.52
C ASP A 100 -3.62 3.81 -12.02
N GLN A 101 -3.06 2.64 -11.69
CA GLN A 101 -3.74 1.48 -11.10
C GLN A 101 -3.55 1.38 -9.58
N VAL A 102 -2.76 2.24 -8.95
CA VAL A 102 -2.41 2.13 -7.53
C VAL A 102 -2.97 3.31 -6.74
N ALA A 103 -3.61 3.01 -5.62
CA ALA A 103 -3.97 3.95 -4.57
C ALA A 103 -3.64 3.37 -3.21
N ILE A 104 -3.64 4.20 -2.17
CA ILE A 104 -3.34 3.78 -0.79
C ILE A 104 -4.63 3.66 0.01
N GLY A 105 -4.87 2.51 0.64
CA GLY A 105 -6.01 2.33 1.55
C GLY A 105 -5.67 2.76 2.97
N MET A 106 -6.34 3.79 3.48
CA MET A 106 -6.07 4.37 4.80
C MET A 106 -7.34 4.47 5.67
N PRO A 107 -7.27 4.34 7.00
CA PRO A 107 -8.40 4.61 7.87
C PRO A 107 -8.71 6.11 7.90
N ALA A 108 -9.98 6.47 7.69
CA ALA A 108 -10.44 7.86 7.73
C ALA A 108 -10.20 8.51 9.10
N SER A 109 -10.21 7.70 10.16
CA SER A 109 -10.06 8.13 11.54
C SER A 109 -9.53 7.00 12.43
N THR A 110 -9.18 7.32 13.66
CA THR A 110 -8.72 6.33 14.67
C THR A 110 -9.77 5.28 15.02
N GLN A 111 -11.07 5.58 14.89
CA GLN A 111 -12.15 4.62 15.14
C GLN A 111 -12.39 3.66 13.95
N ALA A 112 -11.81 3.96 12.78
CA ALA A 112 -12.02 3.16 11.58
C ALA A 112 -11.10 1.93 11.51
N GLY A 113 -9.98 1.94 12.23
CA GLY A 113 -9.03 0.84 12.32
C GLY A 113 -7.67 1.30 12.83
N ASN A 114 -6.83 0.34 13.23
CA ASN A 114 -5.46 0.62 13.61
C ASN A 114 -4.65 1.04 12.38
N GLY A 115 -3.72 1.98 12.54
CA GLY A 115 -2.90 2.50 11.44
C GLY A 115 -3.41 3.81 10.83
N HIS A 116 -4.43 4.44 11.42
CA HIS A 116 -4.74 5.84 11.11
C HIS A 116 -3.53 6.74 11.38
N VAL A 117 -3.29 7.70 10.49
CA VAL A 117 -2.24 8.72 10.62
C VAL A 117 -2.83 10.12 10.46
N PRO A 118 -2.26 11.15 11.14
CA PRO A 118 -2.69 12.53 10.95
C PRO A 118 -2.55 12.99 9.50
N THR A 119 -3.35 13.99 9.10
CA THR A 119 -3.34 14.59 7.75
C THR A 119 -1.96 15.04 7.26
N ALA A 120 -1.10 15.53 8.17
CA ALA A 120 0.28 15.88 7.85
C ALA A 120 1.12 14.66 7.36
N GLU A 121 0.92 13.48 7.95
CA GLU A 121 1.59 12.25 7.52
C GLU A 121 0.98 11.71 6.22
N VAL A 122 -0.32 11.93 5.98
CA VAL A 122 -0.94 11.67 4.66
C VAL A 122 -0.27 12.52 3.59
N ASN A 123 -0.15 13.83 3.81
CA ASN A 123 0.49 14.74 2.83
C ASN A 123 1.97 14.41 2.62
N LYS A 124 2.68 14.04 3.69
CA LYS A 124 4.07 13.57 3.62
C LYS A 124 4.21 12.30 2.77
N THR A 125 3.29 11.34 2.93
CA THR A 125 3.23 10.13 2.10
C THR A 125 3.07 10.49 0.64
N LEU A 126 2.13 11.37 0.32
CA LEU A 126 1.85 11.81 -1.04
C LEU A 126 3.00 12.61 -1.64
N ASP A 127 3.61 13.53 -0.89
CA ASP A 127 4.76 14.31 -1.34
C ASP A 127 5.95 13.42 -1.68
N CYS A 128 6.17 12.36 -0.89
CA CYS A 128 7.24 11.43 -1.17
C CYS A 128 6.98 10.66 -2.46
N LEU A 129 5.83 10.00 -2.55
CA LEU A 129 5.51 9.13 -3.66
C LEU A 129 5.32 9.90 -4.96
N THR A 130 4.66 11.07 -4.93
CA THR A 130 4.28 11.80 -6.16
C THR A 130 5.26 12.89 -6.57
N LYS A 131 6.02 13.45 -5.62
CA LYS A 131 6.96 14.56 -5.87
C LYS A 131 8.42 14.22 -5.56
N GLY A 132 8.69 13.07 -4.92
CA GLY A 132 10.05 12.68 -4.52
C GLY A 132 10.61 13.56 -3.39
N SER A 133 9.75 14.16 -2.56
CA SER A 133 10.13 15.12 -1.52
C SER A 133 9.51 14.74 -0.17
N ASN A 134 10.09 15.20 0.94
CA ASN A 134 9.55 14.96 2.30
C ASN A 134 9.44 13.46 2.71
N CYS A 135 10.24 12.57 2.12
CA CYS A 135 10.13 11.11 2.30
C CYS A 135 10.42 10.54 3.70
N GLY A 136 11.08 11.28 4.58
CA GLY A 136 11.61 10.69 5.81
C GLY A 136 12.80 9.77 5.52
N SER A 137 12.86 8.60 6.17
CA SER A 137 13.97 7.64 6.08
C SER A 137 13.89 6.71 4.89
N TYR A 138 12.70 6.25 4.51
CA TYR A 138 12.53 5.38 3.36
C TYR A 138 12.80 6.14 2.06
N LYS A 139 13.60 5.55 1.18
CA LYS A 139 13.91 6.10 -0.14
C LYS A 139 13.16 5.31 -1.19
N THR A 140 12.24 5.96 -1.89
CA THR A 140 11.50 5.35 -2.99
C THR A 140 12.40 5.00 -4.17
N HIS A 141 12.02 3.97 -4.93
CA HIS A 141 12.75 3.54 -6.13
C HIS A 141 12.41 4.38 -7.37
N GLY A 142 11.43 5.27 -7.25
CA GLY A 142 11.05 6.23 -8.27
C GLY A 142 10.20 7.36 -7.72
N THR A 143 9.66 8.16 -8.63
CA THR A 143 8.65 9.18 -8.35
C THR A 143 7.44 8.89 -9.23
N TRP A 144 6.26 8.90 -8.62
CA TRP A 144 5.04 8.29 -9.14
C TRP A 144 3.90 9.30 -9.23
N PRO A 145 4.04 10.38 -10.03
CA PRO A 145 3.03 11.45 -10.11
C PRO A 145 1.68 10.96 -10.67
N GLY A 146 1.69 9.84 -11.39
CA GLY A 146 0.47 9.22 -11.94
C GLY A 146 -0.28 8.31 -10.96
N MET A 147 0.12 8.22 -9.68
CA MET A 147 -0.61 7.44 -8.68
C MET A 147 -2.06 7.92 -8.58
N ARG A 148 -3.00 6.98 -8.50
CA ARG A 148 -4.43 7.27 -8.68
C ARG A 148 -5.09 7.99 -7.51
N GLY A 149 -4.54 7.89 -6.29
CA GLY A 149 -5.02 8.63 -5.13
C GLY A 149 -5.10 7.78 -3.85
N LEU A 150 -6.15 8.03 -3.06
CA LEU A 150 -6.39 7.36 -1.79
C LEU A 150 -7.75 6.66 -1.79
N MET A 151 -7.82 5.53 -1.09
CA MET A 151 -9.06 4.89 -0.67
C MET A 151 -9.16 5.03 0.85
N THR A 152 -10.37 5.20 1.38
CA THR A 152 -10.55 5.23 2.82
C THR A 152 -11.62 4.29 3.32
N TRP A 153 -11.32 3.63 4.44
CA TRP A 153 -12.33 3.09 5.32
C TRP A 153 -12.61 4.11 6.41
N SER A 154 -13.73 4.83 6.41
CA SER A 154 -14.80 4.83 5.41
C SER A 154 -15.43 6.23 5.33
N ILE A 155 -16.30 6.46 4.35
CA ILE A 155 -17.10 7.70 4.26
C ILE A 155 -17.86 7.99 5.56
N ASN A 156 -18.40 6.97 6.22
CA ASN A 156 -19.12 7.13 7.48
C ASN A 156 -18.21 7.60 8.61
N TRP A 157 -17.01 7.03 8.71
CA TRP A 157 -16.02 7.44 9.70
C TRP A 157 -15.46 8.82 9.41
N ASP A 158 -15.22 9.15 8.14
CA ASP A 158 -14.80 10.49 7.74
C ASP A 158 -15.86 11.53 8.10
N ARG A 159 -17.13 11.26 7.77
CA ARG A 159 -18.27 12.12 8.16
C ARG A 159 -18.36 12.29 9.68
N TYR A 160 -18.22 11.20 10.44
CA TYR A 160 -18.23 11.26 11.90
C TYR A 160 -17.11 12.15 12.46
N ASN A 161 -15.98 12.20 11.76
CA ASN A 161 -14.82 13.03 12.08
C ASN A 161 -14.76 14.31 11.24
N ASN A 162 -15.92 14.89 10.93
CA ASN A 162 -16.06 16.21 10.28
C ASN A 162 -15.41 16.33 8.89
N TRP A 163 -15.34 15.22 8.15
CA TRP A 163 -14.79 15.16 6.79
C TRP A 163 -13.31 15.51 6.71
N GLU A 164 -12.54 15.27 7.77
CA GLU A 164 -11.11 15.63 7.83
C GLU A 164 -10.29 14.96 6.73
N PHE A 165 -10.52 13.66 6.46
CA PHE A 165 -9.75 12.91 5.47
C PHE A 165 -10.04 13.41 4.05
N SER A 166 -11.32 13.52 3.68
CA SER A 166 -11.72 13.98 2.35
C SER A 166 -11.32 15.43 2.10
N ARG A 167 -11.51 16.33 3.07
CA ARG A 167 -11.08 17.73 2.94
C ARG A 167 -9.57 17.87 2.78
N ASN A 168 -8.77 17.05 3.48
CA ASN A 168 -7.32 17.05 3.29
C ASN A 168 -6.94 16.54 1.89
N PHE A 169 -7.61 15.50 1.38
CA PHE A 169 -7.41 15.01 0.02
C PHE A 169 -7.71 16.08 -1.03
N ASP A 170 -8.87 16.74 -0.94
CA ASP A 170 -9.27 17.81 -1.87
C ASP A 170 -8.31 19.01 -1.82
N ALA A 171 -7.79 19.33 -0.63
CA ALA A 171 -6.80 20.40 -0.48
C ALA A 171 -5.43 20.05 -1.09
N TYR A 172 -5.08 18.76 -1.15
CA TYR A 172 -3.83 18.29 -1.74
C TYR A 172 -3.88 18.21 -3.27
N TRP A 173 -5.00 17.73 -3.82
CA TRP A 173 -5.27 17.64 -5.26
C TRP A 173 -6.45 18.54 -5.65
N PRO A 174 -6.23 19.85 -5.81
CA PRO A 174 -7.28 20.80 -6.19
C PRO A 174 -7.81 20.61 -7.62
#